data_AF-A0A1J4JZT9-F1
#
_entry.id   AF-A0A1J4JZT9-F1
#
_cell.length_a   1.000
_cell.length_b   1.000
_cell.length_c   1.000
_cell.angle_alpha   90.00
_cell.angle_beta   90.00
_cell.angle_gamma   90.00
#
_symmetry.space_group_name_H-M   'P 1'
#
loop_
_entity.id
_entity.type
_entity.pdbx_description
1 polymer ?
#
loop_
_entity_poly.entity_id
_entity_poly.type
_entity_poly.pdbx_seq_one_letter_code
_entity_poly.pdbx_strand_id
1 'polypeptide(L)'
;MAAPEIATSSVFVDSETLKTPICKGFEFTAEGPINYEELIGNYYYSGFQAQNLGLAIEQINQMLHFKFQPGDLDEDEEKQTFGKAAEGIKWRERECKIFLGLTSNLISSGMREIIKFIVKHKMVDVVCVTAGGVEEDLIKCLAPTHIGSFEMNGADLRSRGLSMFCCNY
;
A
#
# COMPACT_ATOMS: atom_id res chain seq x y z
N MET A 1 -26.69 21.28 -44.43
CA MET A 1 -25.47 20.57 -44.86
C MET A 1 -25.47 19.21 -44.20
N ALA A 2 -25.32 18.13 -44.97
CA ALA A 2 -25.15 16.80 -44.40
C ALA A 2 -23.77 16.71 -43.73
N ALA A 3 -23.68 15.96 -42.62
CA ALA A 3 -22.39 15.72 -41.97
C ALA A 3 -21.47 14.91 -42.92
N PRO A 4 -20.15 15.18 -42.93
CA PRO A 4 -19.22 14.44 -43.78
C PRO A 4 -19.24 12.94 -43.48
N GLU A 5 -19.38 12.11 -44.52
CA GLU A 5 -19.52 10.64 -44.42
C GLU A 5 -18.36 9.98 -43.65
N ILE A 6 -17.15 10.53 -43.76
CA ILE A 6 -15.95 10.11 -43.01
C ILE A 6 -16.12 10.37 -41.50
N ALA A 7 -16.72 11.50 -41.12
CA ALA A 7 -16.96 11.81 -39.72
C ALA A 7 -18.05 10.89 -39.14
N THR A 8 -19.09 10.59 -39.92
CA THR A 8 -20.20 9.72 -39.49
C THR A 8 -19.71 8.28 -39.28
N SER A 9 -18.97 7.73 -40.24
CA SER A 9 -18.44 6.35 -40.14
C SER A 9 -17.38 6.18 -39.06
N SER A 10 -16.62 7.23 -38.72
CA SER A 10 -15.61 7.17 -37.67
C SER A 10 -16.19 7.30 -36.26
N VAL A 11 -17.30 8.02 -36.09
CA VAL A 11 -17.90 8.30 -34.77
C VAL A 11 -18.98 7.28 -34.41
N PHE A 12 -19.77 6.82 -35.39
CA PHE A 12 -20.91 5.91 -35.17
C PHE A 12 -20.57 4.46 -35.50
N VAL A 13 -19.44 3.99 -34.98
CA VAL A 13 -19.09 2.56 -35.06
C VAL A 13 -19.84 1.81 -33.98
N ASP A 14 -20.43 0.67 -34.33
CA ASP A 14 -21.11 -0.20 -33.37
C ASP A 14 -20.10 -0.79 -32.37
N SER A 15 -20.41 -0.65 -31.08
CA SER A 15 -19.59 -1.19 -30.00
C SER A 15 -20.05 -2.59 -29.60
N GLU A 16 -19.10 -3.47 -29.26
CA GLU A 16 -19.41 -4.73 -28.60
C GLU A 16 -19.76 -4.55 -27.11
N THR A 17 -20.55 -5.48 -26.57
CA THR A 17 -20.90 -5.49 -25.14
C THR A 17 -19.80 -6.14 -24.31
N LEU A 18 -19.21 -5.38 -23.40
CA LEU A 18 -18.19 -5.87 -22.46
C LEU A 18 -18.83 -6.53 -21.22
N LYS A 19 -18.18 -7.58 -20.69
CA LYS A 19 -18.55 -8.28 -19.44
C LYS A 19 -17.67 -7.88 -18.25
N THR A 20 -17.06 -6.71 -18.31
CA THR A 20 -16.16 -6.20 -17.27
C THR A 20 -16.93 -5.48 -16.16
N PRO A 21 -16.34 -5.31 -14.97
CA PRO A 21 -16.92 -4.47 -13.92
C PRO A 21 -17.29 -3.08 -14.42
N ILE A 22 -18.41 -2.55 -13.92
CA ILE A 22 -18.87 -1.20 -14.25
C ILE A 22 -18.12 -0.20 -13.37
N CYS A 23 -17.61 0.88 -13.97
CA CYS A 23 -17.00 1.98 -13.23
C CYS A 23 -18.07 2.69 -12.41
N LYS A 24 -18.03 2.54 -11.08
CA LYS A 24 -18.98 3.14 -10.13
C LYS A 24 -18.30 3.39 -8.79
N GLY A 25 -18.23 4.66 -8.38
CA GLY A 25 -17.67 5.05 -7.08
C GLY A 25 -18.67 4.95 -5.93
N PHE A 26 -18.20 5.27 -4.72
CA PHE A 26 -19.03 5.36 -3.52
C PHE A 26 -20.03 6.53 -3.61
N GLU A 27 -21.29 6.29 -3.24
CA GLU A 27 -22.34 7.30 -3.20
C GLU A 27 -22.48 7.85 -1.77
N PHE A 28 -22.25 9.16 -1.59
CA PHE A 28 -22.43 9.81 -0.30
C PHE A 28 -23.92 10.08 -0.03
N THR A 29 -24.34 9.87 1.22
CA THR A 29 -25.66 10.26 1.72
C THR A 29 -25.59 11.61 2.44
N ALA A 30 -26.67 12.39 2.38
CA ALA A 30 -26.76 13.68 3.08
C ALA A 30 -26.86 13.53 4.61
N GLU A 31 -27.27 12.35 5.07
CA GLU A 31 -27.45 12.01 6.48
C GLU A 31 -26.57 10.82 6.85
N GLY A 32 -26.12 10.79 8.11
CA GLY A 32 -25.36 9.68 8.68
C GLY A 32 -23.83 9.81 8.59
N PRO A 33 -23.09 8.93 9.30
CA PRO A 33 -21.64 8.90 9.24
C PRO A 33 -21.14 8.32 7.91
N ILE A 34 -19.98 8.78 7.45
CA ILE A 34 -19.31 8.24 6.26
C ILE A 34 -18.77 6.84 6.58
N ASN A 35 -19.16 5.85 5.78
CA ASN A 35 -18.61 4.50 5.84
C ASN A 35 -17.27 4.42 5.08
N TYR A 36 -16.16 4.59 5.79
CA TYR A 36 -14.82 4.55 5.17
C TYR A 36 -14.44 3.16 4.64
N GLU A 37 -14.93 2.08 5.24
CA GLU A 37 -14.66 0.72 4.78
C GLU A 37 -15.30 0.50 3.40
N GLU A 38 -16.56 0.91 3.24
CA GLU A 38 -17.27 0.84 1.97
C GLU A 38 -16.72 1.83 0.93
N LEU A 39 -16.32 3.03 1.37
CA LEU A 39 -15.65 4.01 0.50
C LEU A 39 -14.37 3.41 -0.12
N ILE A 40 -13.47 2.87 0.71
CA ILE A 40 -12.21 2.27 0.22
C ILE A 40 -12.49 0.96 -0.52
N GLY A 41 -13.48 0.16 -0.10
CA GLY A 41 -13.90 -1.04 -0.82
C GLY A 41 -14.36 -0.77 -2.25
N ASN A 42 -14.98 0.39 -2.49
CA ASN A 42 -15.41 0.80 -3.83
C ASN A 42 -14.27 1.34 -4.72
N TYR A 43 -13.05 1.54 -4.20
CA TYR A 43 -11.94 2.07 -5.00
C TYR A 43 -11.59 1.20 -6.21
N TYR A 44 -11.79 -0.12 -6.11
CA TYR A 44 -11.63 -1.05 -7.24
C TYR A 44 -12.47 -0.65 -8.46
N TYR A 45 -13.67 -0.09 -8.25
CA TYR A 45 -14.60 0.32 -9.30
C TYR A 45 -14.48 1.81 -9.67
N SER A 46 -13.64 2.58 -8.98
CA SER A 46 -13.50 4.04 -9.19
C SER A 46 -12.56 4.42 -10.34
N GLY A 47 -11.75 3.48 -10.84
CA GLY A 47 -10.79 3.70 -11.93
C GLY A 47 -9.47 4.38 -11.49
N PHE A 48 -8.54 4.53 -12.44
CA PHE A 48 -7.22 5.15 -12.26
C PHE A 48 -6.44 4.59 -11.05
N GLN A 49 -5.84 5.46 -10.23
CA GLN A 49 -5.06 5.04 -9.06
C GLN A 49 -5.91 4.46 -7.93
N ALA A 50 -7.20 4.80 -7.87
CA ALA A 50 -8.10 4.19 -6.90
C ALA A 50 -8.24 2.68 -7.20
N GLN A 51 -8.43 2.32 -8.47
CA GLN A 51 -8.49 0.91 -8.86
C GLN A 51 -7.20 0.17 -8.53
N ASN A 52 -6.04 0.78 -8.77
CA ASN A 52 -4.74 0.20 -8.39
C ASN A 52 -4.63 -0.04 -6.89
N LEU A 53 -5.15 0.86 -6.05
CA LEU A 53 -5.20 0.65 -4.60
C LEU A 53 -6.12 -0.52 -4.21
N GLY A 54 -7.31 -0.61 -4.83
CA GLY A 54 -8.23 -1.73 -4.61
C GLY A 54 -7.60 -3.08 -4.97
N LEU A 55 -6.95 -3.15 -6.13
CA LEU A 55 -6.18 -4.32 -6.56
C LEU A 55 -5.05 -4.64 -5.58
N ALA A 56 -4.29 -3.65 -5.11
CA ALA A 56 -3.20 -3.87 -4.15
C ALA A 56 -3.71 -4.45 -2.82
N ILE A 57 -4.86 -3.97 -2.32
CA ILE A 57 -5.50 -4.51 -1.11
C ILE A 57 -5.88 -5.98 -1.32
N GLU A 58 -6.49 -6.31 -2.46
CA GLU A 58 -6.86 -7.69 -2.80
C GLU A 58 -5.63 -8.60 -2.85
N GLN A 59 -4.57 -8.17 -3.54
CA GLN A 59 -3.32 -8.93 -3.66
C GLN A 59 -2.65 -9.15 -2.28
N ILE A 60 -2.63 -8.14 -1.41
CA ILE A 60 -2.11 -8.29 -0.05
C ILE A 60 -2.94 -9.30 0.76
N ASN A 61 -4.27 -9.25 0.64
CA ASN A 61 -5.13 -10.23 1.29
C ASN A 61 -4.91 -11.64 0.74
N GLN A 62 -4.71 -11.80 -0.57
CA GLN A 62 -4.35 -13.09 -1.17
C GLN A 62 -3.03 -13.61 -0.59
N MET A 63 -1.98 -12.78 -0.48
CA MET A 63 -0.71 -13.18 0.15
C MET A 63 -0.88 -13.59 1.63
N LEU A 64 -1.67 -12.84 2.40
CA LEU A 64 -1.88 -13.10 3.83
C LEU A 64 -2.76 -14.34 4.10
N HIS A 65 -3.65 -14.67 3.17
CA HIS A 65 -4.60 -15.78 3.30
C HIS A 65 -4.27 -16.97 2.41
N PHE A 66 -3.16 -16.92 1.66
CA PHE A 66 -2.73 -17.99 0.76
C PHE A 66 -2.62 -19.33 1.48
N LYS A 67 -3.12 -20.38 0.82
CA LYS A 67 -3.09 -21.77 1.25
C LYS A 67 -2.84 -22.67 0.04
N PHE A 68 -1.93 -23.63 0.19
CA PHE A 68 -1.68 -24.66 -0.81
C PHE A 68 -2.90 -25.56 -0.97
N GLN A 69 -3.32 -25.77 -2.21
CA GLN A 69 -4.36 -26.70 -2.61
C GLN A 69 -3.81 -28.13 -2.73
N PRO A 70 -4.67 -29.16 -2.70
CA PRO A 70 -4.25 -30.53 -2.98
C PRO A 70 -3.62 -30.63 -4.39
N GLY A 71 -2.36 -31.06 -4.46
CA GLY A 71 -1.61 -31.21 -5.71
C GLY A 71 -0.71 -30.03 -6.08
N ASP A 72 -0.66 -28.97 -5.27
CA ASP A 72 0.27 -27.84 -5.50
C ASP A 72 1.73 -28.18 -5.17
N LEU A 73 1.95 -29.21 -4.36
CA LEU A 73 3.27 -29.65 -3.90
C LEU A 73 3.50 -31.09 -4.36
N ASP A 74 4.76 -31.40 -4.69
CA ASP A 74 5.21 -32.77 -4.93
C ASP A 74 5.10 -33.61 -3.64
N GLU A 75 4.99 -34.93 -3.77
CA GLU A 75 4.77 -35.85 -2.63
C GLU A 75 5.85 -35.73 -1.54
N ASP A 76 7.07 -35.36 -1.92
CA ASP A 76 8.24 -35.20 -1.05
C ASP A 76 8.43 -33.77 -0.52
N GLU A 77 7.60 -32.80 -0.95
CA GLU A 77 7.78 -31.39 -0.59
C GLU A 77 6.96 -30.99 0.64
N GLU A 78 7.65 -30.56 1.71
CA GLU A 78 7.00 -30.14 2.94
C GLU A 78 6.39 -28.73 2.83
N LYS A 79 5.18 -28.59 3.38
CA LYS A 79 4.51 -27.29 3.51
C LYS A 79 5.31 -26.36 4.43
N GLN A 80 5.91 -25.33 3.86
CA GLN A 80 6.58 -24.29 4.63
C GLN A 80 5.55 -23.39 5.30
N THR A 81 5.71 -23.17 6.61
CA THR A 81 4.86 -22.28 7.39
C THR A 81 5.65 -21.11 7.94
N PHE A 82 5.02 -19.95 7.95
CA PHE A 82 5.60 -18.65 8.27
C PHE A 82 4.76 -17.93 9.32
N GLY A 83 5.34 -16.88 9.93
CA GLY A 83 4.62 -15.99 10.83
C GLY A 83 4.67 -16.33 12.33
N LYS A 84 5.41 -17.37 12.75
CA LYS A 84 5.54 -17.73 14.17
C LYS A 84 6.23 -16.60 14.96
N ALA A 85 5.49 -15.94 15.85
CA ALA A 85 6.02 -14.89 16.73
C ALA A 85 6.35 -15.42 18.13
N ALA A 86 7.03 -14.59 18.92
CA ALA A 86 7.34 -14.88 20.33
C ALA A 86 6.08 -14.94 21.20
N GLU A 87 6.22 -15.55 22.38
CA GLU A 87 5.13 -15.68 23.35
C GLU A 87 4.54 -14.31 23.73
N GLY A 88 3.21 -14.24 23.85
CA GLY A 88 2.47 -13.02 24.19
C GLY A 88 2.20 -12.06 23.01
N ILE A 89 2.72 -12.32 21.82
CA ILE A 89 2.42 -11.55 20.61
C ILE A 89 1.32 -12.27 19.82
N LYS A 90 0.28 -11.55 19.38
CA LYS A 90 -0.71 -12.11 18.45
C LYS A 90 -0.09 -12.27 17.06
N TRP A 91 -0.21 -13.43 16.46
CA TRP A 91 0.27 -13.68 15.09
C TRP A 91 -0.65 -14.68 14.40
N ARG A 92 -0.45 -14.86 13.10
CA ARG A 92 -1.20 -15.82 12.28
C ARG A 92 -0.22 -16.64 11.44
N GLU A 93 -0.50 -17.93 11.36
CA GLU A 93 0.22 -18.85 10.49
C GLU A 93 -0.10 -18.59 9.01
N ARG A 94 0.95 -18.50 8.19
CA ARG A 94 0.88 -18.23 6.75
C ARG A 94 1.66 -19.28 5.97
N GLU A 95 1.26 -19.54 4.73
CA GLU A 95 1.95 -20.47 3.80
C GLU A 95 2.67 -19.71 2.67
N CYS A 96 2.62 -18.37 2.70
CA CYS A 96 3.29 -17.50 1.74
C CYS A 96 4.40 -16.71 2.45
N LYS A 97 5.60 -16.72 1.86
CA LYS A 97 6.75 -15.93 2.32
C LYS A 97 6.66 -14.50 1.77
N ILE A 98 6.58 -13.51 2.64
CA ILE A 98 6.37 -12.10 2.25
C ILE A 98 7.63 -11.28 2.50
N PHE A 99 8.07 -10.58 1.45
CA PHE A 99 9.19 -9.64 1.47
C PHE A 99 8.65 -8.21 1.48
N LEU A 100 9.08 -7.41 2.44
CA LEU A 100 8.73 -6.00 2.57
C LEU A 100 9.95 -5.13 2.23
N GLY A 101 9.90 -4.44 1.09
CA GLY A 101 10.89 -3.43 0.72
C GLY A 101 10.41 -2.02 1.06
N LEU A 102 11.25 -1.21 1.71
CA LEU A 102 10.91 0.18 2.04
C LEU A 102 12.12 1.11 2.01
N THR A 103 11.89 2.36 1.66
CA THR A 103 12.90 3.44 1.65
C THR A 103 12.97 4.13 3.02
N SER A 104 14.11 4.76 3.34
CA SER A 104 14.34 5.39 4.65
C SER A 104 13.31 6.45 5.02
N ASN A 105 12.82 7.24 4.04
CA ASN A 105 11.82 8.28 4.27
C ASN A 105 10.51 7.76 4.89
N LEU A 106 10.14 6.49 4.67
CA LEU A 106 8.97 5.88 5.30
C LEU A 106 9.17 5.71 6.82
N ILE A 107 10.40 5.43 7.25
CA ILE A 107 10.76 5.39 8.67
C ILE A 107 10.85 6.82 9.25
N SER A 108 11.32 7.81 8.49
CA SER A 108 11.29 9.22 8.89
C SER A 108 9.86 9.72 9.13
N SER A 109 8.90 9.20 8.38
CA SER A 109 7.47 9.54 8.48
C SER A 109 6.74 8.82 9.62
N GLY A 110 5.43 9.08 9.76
CA GLY A 110 4.55 8.35 10.67
C GLY A 110 4.19 6.93 10.21
N MET A 111 4.65 6.51 9.02
CA MET A 111 4.46 5.13 8.56
C MET A 111 5.26 4.11 9.38
N ARG A 112 6.29 4.59 10.09
CA ARG A 112 7.12 3.79 10.99
C ARG A 112 6.30 2.97 11.97
N GLU A 113 5.26 3.54 12.59
CA GLU A 113 4.40 2.85 13.56
C GLU A 113 3.62 1.69 12.93
N ILE A 114 3.16 1.86 11.67
CA ILE A 114 2.47 0.81 10.91
C ILE A 114 3.45 -0.31 10.54
N ILE A 115 4.63 0.04 10.05
CA ILE A 115 5.70 -0.93 9.73
C ILE A 115 6.10 -1.72 10.99
N LYS A 116 6.27 -1.03 12.12
CA LYS A 116 6.53 -1.65 13.43
C LYS A 116 5.45 -2.66 13.80
N PHE A 117 4.17 -2.34 13.59
CA PHE A 117 3.07 -3.27 13.84
C PHE A 117 3.19 -4.52 12.96
N ILE A 118 3.35 -4.33 11.64
CA ILE A 118 3.49 -5.42 10.66
C ILE A 118 4.64 -6.36 11.03
N VAL A 119 5.80 -5.81 11.39
CA VAL A 119 7.00 -6.58 11.76
C VAL A 119 6.83 -7.26 13.12
N LYS A 120 6.30 -6.54 14.12
CA LYS A 120 6.06 -7.08 15.48
C LYS A 120 5.16 -8.32 15.43
N HIS A 121 4.11 -8.27 14.62
CA HIS A 121 3.12 -9.34 14.49
C HIS A 121 3.49 -10.42 13.45
N LYS A 122 4.72 -10.41 12.92
CA LYS A 122 5.24 -11.39 11.95
C LYS A 122 4.35 -11.55 10.71
N MET A 123 3.76 -10.45 10.27
CA MET A 123 2.98 -10.40 9.02
C MET A 123 3.88 -10.42 7.77
N VAL A 124 5.18 -10.21 7.94
CA VAL A 124 6.22 -10.28 6.89
C VAL A 124 7.41 -11.08 7.40
N ASP A 125 8.20 -11.63 6.48
CA ASP A 125 9.28 -12.58 6.77
C ASP A 125 10.66 -11.97 6.55
N VAL A 126 10.77 -11.11 5.54
CA VAL A 126 12.02 -10.41 5.21
C VAL A 126 11.73 -8.93 5.07
N VAL A 127 12.56 -8.09 5.69
CA VAL A 127 12.50 -6.64 5.52
C VAL A 127 13.78 -6.18 4.84
N CYS A 128 13.64 -5.50 3.71
CA CYS A 128 14.73 -4.87 2.99
C CYS A 128 14.57 -3.34 3.11
N VAL A 129 15.54 -2.70 3.75
CA VAL A 129 15.53 -1.26 4.04
C VAL A 129 16.91 -0.67 3.85
N THR A 130 16.98 0.60 3.45
CA THR A 130 18.24 1.34 3.35
C THR A 130 18.80 1.69 4.73
N ALA A 131 20.09 1.99 4.83
CA ALA A 131 20.78 2.28 6.10
C ALA A 131 20.05 3.33 6.96
N GLY A 132 19.61 4.44 6.34
CA GLY A 132 18.88 5.49 7.03
C GLY A 132 17.58 5.01 7.69
N GLY A 133 16.89 4.02 7.12
CA GLY A 133 15.69 3.47 7.75
C GLY A 133 15.98 2.66 9.02
N VAL A 134 17.17 2.06 9.14
CA VAL A 134 17.59 1.38 10.38
C VAL A 134 18.03 2.42 11.42
N GLU A 135 18.88 3.36 11.03
CA GLU A 135 19.43 4.38 11.93
C GLU A 135 18.32 5.28 12.50
N GLU A 136 17.38 5.72 11.67
CA GLU A 136 16.30 6.61 12.10
C GLU A 136 15.28 5.92 13.01
N ASP A 137 15.03 4.62 12.86
CA ASP A 137 14.16 3.87 13.79
C ASP A 137 14.76 3.84 15.20
N LEU A 138 16.09 3.68 15.30
CA LEU A 138 16.82 3.73 16.56
C LEU A 138 16.82 5.15 17.14
N ILE A 139 17.10 6.17 16.32
CA ILE A 139 17.09 7.57 16.75
C ILE A 139 15.71 7.97 17.29
N LYS A 140 14.62 7.53 16.66
CA LYS A 140 13.25 7.79 17.13
C LYS A 140 12.91 7.17 18.48
N CYS A 141 13.68 6.19 18.94
CA CYS A 141 13.56 5.67 20.32
C CYS A 141 14.27 6.59 21.34
N LEU A 142 15.20 7.43 20.91
CA LEU A 142 15.98 8.35 21.75
C LEU A 142 15.38 9.75 21.78
N ALA A 143 14.92 10.25 20.63
CA ALA A 143 14.38 11.60 20.47
C ALA A 143 13.29 11.64 19.38
N PRO A 144 12.27 12.50 19.52
CA PRO A 144 11.22 12.64 18.52
C PRO A 144 11.71 13.34 17.25
N THR A 145 11.03 13.05 16.14
CA THR A 145 11.15 13.82 14.87
C THR A 145 9.95 14.75 14.74
N HIS A 146 10.17 15.97 14.28
CA HIS A 146 9.12 16.99 14.15
C HIS A 146 8.69 17.19 12.69
N ILE A 147 7.44 17.62 12.50
CA ILE A 147 6.91 17.99 11.18
C ILE A 147 7.45 19.37 10.81
N GLY A 148 8.07 19.48 9.64
CA GLY A 148 8.56 20.73 9.05
C GLY A 148 7.73 21.18 7.84
N SER A 149 8.26 22.15 7.09
CA SER A 149 7.73 22.59 5.80
C SER A 149 8.82 22.45 4.73
N PHE A 150 8.42 22.12 3.51
CA PHE A 150 9.31 22.04 2.35
C PHE A 150 9.90 23.39 1.93
N GLU A 151 9.33 24.50 2.41
CA GLU A 151 9.77 25.86 2.12
C GLU A 151 10.82 26.37 3.11
N MET A 152 11.16 25.57 4.14
CA MET A 152 12.15 25.97 5.13
C MET A 152 13.54 26.12 4.50
N ASN A 153 14.21 27.24 4.78
CA ASN A 153 15.52 27.53 4.22
C ASN A 153 16.60 26.64 4.85
N GLY A 154 17.27 25.83 4.01
CA GLY A 154 18.32 24.90 4.47
C GLY A 154 19.50 25.57 5.16
N ALA A 155 19.87 26.80 4.79
CA ALA A 155 20.96 27.54 5.43
C ALA A 155 20.60 27.96 6.86
N ASP A 156 19.36 28.43 7.07
CA ASP A 156 18.85 28.76 8.41
C ASP A 156 18.79 27.51 9.29
N LEU A 157 18.22 26.41 8.77
CA LEU A 157 18.15 25.14 9.48
C LEU A 157 19.54 24.63 9.88
N ARG A 158 20.51 24.70 8.97
CA ARG A 158 21.88 24.28 9.25
C ARG A 158 22.54 25.14 10.32
N SER A 159 22.31 26.46 10.31
CA SER A 159 22.82 27.37 11.34
C SER A 159 22.30 27.03 12.74
N ARG A 160 21.12 26.41 12.81
CA ARG A 160 20.45 25.96 14.04
C ARG A 160 20.72 24.48 14.37
N GLY A 161 21.56 23.79 13.60
CA GLY A 161 21.86 22.37 13.79
C GLY A 161 20.68 21.44 13.47
N LEU A 162 19.70 21.89 12.68
CA LEU A 162 18.54 21.12 12.29
C LEU A 162 18.79 20.44 10.94
N SER A 163 18.50 19.14 10.87
CA SER A 163 18.50 18.37 9.63
C SER A 163 17.07 18.22 9.12
N MET A 164 16.86 18.48 7.83
CA MET A 164 15.57 18.28 7.16
C MET A 164 15.62 16.98 6.36
N PHE A 165 14.66 16.11 6.60
CA PHE A 165 14.44 14.92 5.80
C PHE A 165 13.36 15.26 4.77
N CYS A 166 13.68 15.09 3.49
CA CYS A 166 13.02 15.64 2.29
C CYS A 166 13.52 17.06 1.92
N CYS A 167 14.03 17.22 0.70
CA CYS A 167 14.48 18.49 0.14
C CYS A 167 13.65 18.82 -1.10
N ASN A 168 13.22 20.07 -1.24
CA ASN A 168 13.08 20.66 -2.58
C ASN A 168 14.49 21.02 -3.05
N TYR A 169 14.82 20.64 -4.28
CA TYR A 169 16.06 21.05 -4.95
C TYR A 169 16.06 22.55 -5.26
#